data_AF-A0A7Y8J655-F1
#
_entry.id   AF-A0A7Y8J655-F1
#
_cell.length_a   1.000
_cell.length_b   1.000
_cell.length_c   1.000
_cell.angle_alpha   90.00
_cell.angle_beta   90.00
_cell.angle_gamma   90.00
#
_symmetry.space_group_name_H-M   'P 1'
#
loop_
_entity.id
_entity.type
_entity.pdbx_description
1 polymer ?
#
loop_
_entity_poly.entity_id
_entity_poly.type
_entity_poly.pdbx_seq_one_letter_code
_entity_poly.pdbx_strand_id
1 'polypeptide(L)'
;MIDNAIYALSKDGELTIETTCDKKNVCVKIIDNGTGIPAEIQSRIFDSFFTTKKVGDRTGIGLDIVQRIVKRHNGEIKLQSKPG
;
A
#
# COMPACT_ATOMS: atom_id res chain seq x y z
N MET A 1 3.65 3.66 2.81
CA MET A 1 2.61 2.62 2.95
C MET A 1 1.69 2.93 4.13
N ILE A 2 2.22 3.14 5.34
CA ILE A 2 1.43 3.56 6.52
C ILE A 2 0.55 4.79 6.24
N ASP A 3 1.10 5.86 5.67
CA ASP A 3 0.30 7.03 5.26
C ASP A 3 -0.86 6.73 4.30
N ASN A 4 -0.68 5.73 3.43
CA ASN A 4 -1.73 5.37 2.47
C ASN A 4 -2.84 4.62 3.18
N ALA A 5 -2.48 3.71 4.10
CA ALA A 5 -3.40 3.02 4.97
C ALA A 5 -4.19 4.03 5.84
N ILE A 6 -3.51 4.92 6.57
CA ILE A 6 -4.14 5.96 7.40
C ILE A 6 -5.12 6.82 6.59
N TYR A 7 -4.76 7.18 5.36
CA TYR A 7 -5.65 7.97 4.51
C TYR A 7 -6.93 7.22 4.09
N ALA A 8 -6.88 5.89 4.00
CA ALA A 8 -8.03 5.07 3.64
C ALA A 8 -8.98 4.83 4.82
N LEU A 9 -8.52 5.02 6.06
CA LEU A 9 -9.29 4.77 7.27
C LEU A 9 -10.45 5.75 7.44
N SER A 10 -11.53 5.22 8.02
CA SER A 10 -12.57 6.04 8.65
C SER A 10 -12.12 6.51 10.04
N LYS A 11 -12.94 7.33 10.71
CA LYS A 11 -12.63 7.88 12.04
C LYS A 11 -12.31 6.81 13.09
N ASP A 12 -12.97 5.66 13.00
CA ASP A 12 -12.81 4.52 13.92
C ASP A 12 -12.11 3.34 13.23
N GLY A 13 -11.37 3.62 12.15
CA GLY A 13 -10.60 2.62 11.42
C GLY A 13 -9.39 2.10 12.21
N GLU A 14 -8.99 0.88 11.89
CA GLU A 14 -7.85 0.19 12.49
C GLU A 14 -6.75 -0.02 11.44
N LEU A 15 -5.51 0.26 11.86
CA LEU A 15 -4.31 -0.10 11.12
C LEU A 15 -3.52 -1.13 11.93
N THR A 16 -3.36 -2.32 11.36
CA THR A 16 -2.56 -3.40 11.92
C THR A 16 -1.25 -3.51 11.15
N ILE A 17 -0.13 -3.57 11.88
CA ILE A 17 1.18 -3.88 11.31
C ILE A 17 1.62 -5.22 11.88
N GLU A 18 1.76 -6.21 11.00
CA GLU A 18 2.26 -7.53 11.37
C GLU A 18 3.64 -7.76 10.77
N THR A 19 4.53 -8.35 11.56
CA THR A 19 5.84 -8.79 11.06
C THR A 19 6.02 -10.26 11.37
N THR A 20 6.39 -11.03 10.36
CA THR A 20 6.85 -12.41 10.53
C THR A 20 8.22 -12.55 9.88
N CYS A 21 9.04 -13.48 10.38
CA CYS A 21 10.31 -13.79 9.76
C CYS A 21 10.53 -15.29 9.72
N ASP A 22 11.24 -15.75 8.70
CA ASP A 22 11.80 -17.08 8.62
C ASP A 22 13.33 -16.98 8.39
N LYS A 23 13.98 -18.11 8.08
CA LYS A 23 15.43 -18.16 7.85
C LYS A 23 15.91 -17.35 6.64
N LYS A 24 15.01 -16.98 5.72
CA LYS A 24 15.34 -16.38 4.42
C LYS A 24 14.74 -14.98 4.26
N ASN A 25 13.57 -14.72 4.84
CA ASN A 25 12.80 -13.50 4.57
C ASN A 25 12.19 -12.91 5.83
N VAL A 26 11.98 -11.59 5.78
CA VAL A 26 11.08 -10.86 6.70
C VAL A 26 9.85 -10.45 5.89
N CYS A 27 8.67 -10.79 6.38
CA CYS A 27 7.40 -10.34 5.84
C CYS A 27 6.84 -9.24 6.74
N VAL A 28 6.54 -8.09 6.14
CA VAL A 28 5.84 -6.99 6.81
C VAL A 28 4.50 -6.81 6.13
N LYS A 29 3.41 -6.96 6.87
CA LYS A 29 2.05 -6.66 6.40
C LYS A 29 1.59 -5.35 6.99
N ILE A 30 0.98 -4.53 6.16
CA ILE A 30 0.31 -3.29 6.55
C ILE A 30 -1.14 -3.48 6.14
N ILE A 31 -2.01 -3.65 7.13
CA ILE A 31 -3.40 -4.04 6.96
C ILE A 31 -4.26 -2.91 7.51
N ASP A 32 -5.15 -2.39 6.68
CA ASP A 32 -6.17 -1.42 7.07
C ASP A 32 -7.56 -1.97 6.78
N ASN A 33 -8.55 -1.52 7.55
CA ASN A 33 -9.98 -1.72 7.30
C ASN A 33 -10.62 -0.47 6.68
N GLY A 34 -9.86 0.26 5.86
CA GLY A 34 -10.33 1.44 5.15
C GLY A 34 -11.21 1.08 3.94
N THR A 35 -11.45 2.08 3.08
CA THR A 35 -12.36 1.95 1.93
C THR A 35 -11.96 0.91 0.87
N GLY A 36 -10.74 0.35 0.98
CA GLY A 36 -10.19 -0.58 0.02
C GLY A 36 -9.89 0.02 -1.35
N ILE A 37 -9.54 -0.85 -2.30
CA ILE A 37 -9.10 -0.48 -3.66
C ILE A 37 -9.94 -1.24 -4.70
N PRO A 38 -10.68 -0.54 -5.58
CA PRO A 38 -11.40 -1.13 -6.71
C PRO A 38 -10.51 -1.95 -7.64
N ALA A 39 -10.99 -3.11 -8.08
CA ALA A 39 -10.21 -4.09 -8.84
C ALA A 39 -9.63 -3.50 -10.14
N GLU A 40 -10.38 -2.59 -10.78
CA GLU A 40 -10.01 -1.90 -12.01
C GLU A 40 -8.80 -0.97 -11.87
N ILE A 41 -8.47 -0.53 -10.64
CA ILE A 41 -7.30 0.33 -10.39
C ILE A 41 -6.18 -0.38 -9.64
N GLN A 42 -6.38 -1.60 -9.12
CA GLN A 42 -5.36 -2.32 -8.33
C GLN A 42 -4.04 -2.52 -9.08
N SER A 43 -4.08 -2.77 -10.40
CA SER A 43 -2.87 -2.91 -11.22
C SER A 43 -2.12 -1.59 -11.42
N ARG A 44 -2.81 -0.45 -11.28
CA ARG A 44 -2.27 0.89 -11.56
C ARG A 44 -1.73 1.61 -10.33
N ILE A 45 -2.03 1.15 -9.11
CA ILE A 45 -1.61 1.87 -7.89
C ILE A 45 -0.10 1.96 -7.70
N PHE A 46 0.66 1.11 -8.39
CA PHE A 46 2.12 1.13 -8.40
C PHE A 46 2.70 1.92 -9.58
N ASP A 47 1.87 2.43 -10.49
CA ASP A 47 2.31 3.27 -11.58
C ASP A 47 2.75 4.63 -11.05
N SER A 48 3.84 5.16 -11.62
CA SER A 48 4.30 6.50 -11.29
C SER A 48 3.20 7.53 -11.58
N PHE A 49 3.00 8.46 -10.64
CA PHE A 49 2.01 9.55 -10.71
C PHE A 49 0.54 9.13 -10.65
N PHE A 50 0.23 7.83 -10.53
CA PHE A 50 -1.15 7.42 -10.32
C PHE A 50 -1.62 7.79 -8.90
N THR A 51 -2.77 8.46 -8.80
CA THR A 51 -3.40 8.75 -7.53
C THR A 51 -4.91 8.92 -7.67
N THR A 52 -5.65 8.49 -6.64
CA THR A 52 -7.09 8.77 -6.47
C THR A 52 -7.34 9.97 -5.56
N LYS A 53 -6.28 10.56 -5.00
CA LYS A 53 -6.37 11.75 -4.14
C LYS A 53 -6.61 13.00 -4.99
N LYS A 54 -7.13 14.06 -4.38
CA LYS A 54 -7.40 15.31 -5.09
C LYS A 54 -6.10 15.91 -5.64
N VAL A 55 -6.24 16.66 -6.72
CA VAL A 55 -5.12 17.39 -7.34
C VAL A 55 -4.48 18.30 -6.29
N GLY A 56 -3.16 18.15 -6.11
CA GLY A 56 -2.38 18.94 -5.14
C GLY A 56 -2.13 18.24 -3.80
N ASP A 57 -2.90 17.20 -3.43
CA ASP A 57 -2.75 16.55 -2.11
C ASP A 57 -1.54 15.62 -2.05
N ARG A 58 -1.24 14.88 -3.13
CA ARG A 58 -0.04 14.01 -3.26
C ARG A 58 0.36 13.79 -4.72
N THR A 59 1.64 13.48 -4.92
CA THR A 59 2.26 13.31 -6.25
C THR A 59 1.99 11.95 -6.92
N GLY A 60 1.47 10.96 -6.19
CA GLY A 60 1.31 9.59 -6.71
C GLY A 60 2.61 8.79 -6.88
N ILE A 61 3.72 9.24 -6.28
CA ILE A 61 5.05 8.60 -6.46
C ILE A 61 5.36 7.57 -5.35
N GLY A 62 4.62 7.59 -4.24
CA GLY A 62 5.00 6.85 -3.02
C GLY A 62 5.07 5.33 -3.20
N LEU A 63 4.07 4.70 -3.82
CA LEU A 63 4.03 3.23 -3.97
C LEU A 63 5.04 2.73 -5.02
N ASP A 64 5.25 3.51 -6.07
CA ASP A 64 6.28 3.28 -7.08
C ASP A 64 7.70 3.27 -6.47
N ILE A 65 8.02 4.25 -5.60
CA ILE A 65 9.28 4.25 -4.83
C ILE A 65 9.41 3.00 -3.97
N VAL A 66 8.37 2.66 -3.21
CA VAL A 66 8.37 1.47 -2.34
C VAL A 66 8.63 0.21 -3.16
N GLN A 67 7.96 0.04 -4.30
CA GLN A 67 8.15 -1.12 -5.16
C GLN A 67 9.61 -1.21 -5.66
N ARG A 68 10.21 -0.08 -6.08
CA ARG A 68 11.62 -0.05 -6.48
C ARG A 68 12.57 -0.41 -5.35
N ILE A 69 12.34 0.12 -4.13
CA ILE A 69 13.19 -0.17 -2.97
C ILE A 69 13.12 -1.66 -2.64
N VAL A 70 11.92 -2.24 -2.55
CA VAL A 70 11.72 -3.66 -2.25
C VAL A 70 12.39 -4.54 -3.32
N LYS A 71 12.19 -4.24 -4.61
CA LYS A 71 12.85 -4.95 -5.72
C LYS A 71 14.38 -4.87 -5.64
N ARG A 72 14.95 -3.71 -5.30
CA ARG A 72 16.41 -3.53 -5.14
C ARG A 72 17.01 -4.40 -4.02
N HIS A 73 16.19 -4.81 -3.06
CA HIS A 73 16.58 -5.71 -1.97
C HIS A 73 16.18 -7.17 -2.25
N ASN A 74 15.89 -7.52 -3.51
CA ASN A 74 15.42 -8.85 -3.92
C ASN A 74 14.13 -9.31 -3.21
N GLY A 75 13.32 -8.35 -2.76
CA GLY A 75 12.02 -8.60 -2.14
C GLY A 75 10.86 -8.50 -3.14
N GLU A 76 9.68 -8.81 -2.64
CA GLU A 76 8.42 -8.71 -3.38
C GLU A 76 7.39 -7.89 -2.59
N ILE A 77 6.54 -7.13 -3.29
CA ILE A 77 5.38 -6.47 -2.71
C ILE A 77 4.12 -7.11 -3.28
N LYS A 78 3.17 -7.46 -2.40
CA LYS A 78 1.86 -8.01 -2.77
C LYS A 78 0.77 -7.09 -2.27
N LEU A 79 -0.30 -6.98 -3.06
CA LEU A 79 -1.51 -6.28 -2.69
C LEU A 79 -2.64 -7.30 -2.57
N GLN A 80 -3.40 -7.19 -1.47
CA GLN A 80 -4.71 -7.82 -1.34
C GLN A 80 -5.66 -6.74 -0.84
N SER A 81 -6.70 -6.44 -1.61
CA SER A 81 -7.70 -5.46 -1.22
C SER A 81 -9.04 -5.81 -1.86
N LYS A 82 -10.11 -5.52 -1.14
CA LYS A 82 -11.48 -5.54 -1.62
C LYS A 82 -12.09 -4.17 -1.31
N PRO A 83 -12.86 -3.56 -2.21
CA PRO A 83 -13.66 -2.38 -1.87
C PRO A 83 -14.66 -2.73 -0.76
N GLY A 84 -14.84 -1.84 0.22
CA GLY A 84 -15.87 -1.98 1.26
C GLY A 84 -15.33 -1.80 2.66
#